data_AF-A0A957Z8Z1-F1
#
_entry.id   AF-A0A957Z8Z1-F1
#
_cell.length_a   1.000
_cell.length_b   1.000
_cell.length_c   1.000
_cell.angle_alpha   90.00
_cell.angle_beta   90.00
_cell.angle_gamma   90.00
#
_symmetry.space_group_name_H-M   'P 1'
#
loop_
_entity.id
_entity.type
_entity.pdbx_description
1 polymer ?
#
loop_
_entity_poly.entity_id
_entity_poly.type
_entity_poly.pdbx_seq_one_letter_code
_entity_poly.pdbx_strand_id
1 'polypeptide(L)'
;MYELVGDKVKTIFGGAAGKFLPDELTRGANGCMPACEIADLLAKVMELWWAGDESSARAMHTRLLPLINLETHPFMRYMLKRRGVFTSTLERAPAGAQTLDAADKREISVQIEAIQDLIEFYPFGPE
;
A
#
# COMPACT_ATOMS: atom_id res chain seq x y z
N MET A 1 -4.50 -23.41 -8.10
CA MET A 1 -5.70 -22.54 -8.25
C MET A 1 -6.21 -22.52 -9.69
N TYR A 2 -5.36 -22.17 -10.66
CA TYR A 2 -5.70 -22.26 -12.09
C TYR A 2 -6.17 -23.66 -12.54
N GLU A 3 -5.61 -24.73 -11.96
CA GLU A 3 -6.01 -26.11 -12.23
C GLU A 3 -7.51 -26.40 -11.99
N LEU A 4 -8.17 -25.64 -11.09
CA LEU A 4 -9.59 -25.83 -10.78
C LEU A 4 -10.53 -25.07 -11.71
N VAL A 5 -10.05 -24.00 -12.35
CA VAL A 5 -10.88 -23.05 -13.11
C VAL A 5 -10.57 -23.02 -14.61
N GLY A 6 -9.44 -23.59 -15.02
CA GLY A 6 -8.99 -23.62 -16.41
C GLY A 6 -8.83 -22.22 -16.99
N ASP A 7 -9.27 -22.05 -18.23
CA ASP A 7 -9.19 -20.81 -19.02
C ASP A 7 -10.31 -19.80 -18.71
N LYS A 8 -11.27 -20.16 -17.85
CA LYS A 8 -12.41 -19.30 -17.48
C LYS A 8 -12.00 -18.08 -16.66
N VAL A 9 -10.85 -18.16 -15.99
CA VAL A 9 -10.26 -17.07 -15.20
C VAL A 9 -8.99 -16.61 -15.89
N LYS A 10 -8.96 -15.36 -16.33
CA LYS A 10 -7.77 -14.78 -16.98
C LYS A 10 -6.67 -14.42 -15.99
N THR A 11 -7.07 -13.88 -14.84
CA THR A 11 -6.15 -13.37 -13.81
C THR A 11 -6.79 -13.47 -12.45
N ILE A 12 -5.97 -13.67 -11.43
CA ILE A 12 -6.36 -13.73 -10.02
C ILE A 12 -5.60 -12.61 -9.31
N PHE A 13 -6.34 -11.72 -8.67
CA PHE A 13 -5.77 -10.60 -7.94
C PHE A 13 -6.05 -10.77 -6.45
N GLY A 14 -5.00 -10.56 -5.65
CA GLY A 14 -5.10 -10.40 -4.21
C GLY A 14 -5.73 -9.06 -3.81
N GLY A 15 -5.80 -8.84 -2.51
CA GLY A 15 -6.39 -7.63 -1.94
C GLY A 15 -5.75 -7.25 -0.61
N ALA A 16 -6.55 -6.79 0.34
CA ALA A 16 -6.09 -6.34 1.65
C ALA A 16 -4.91 -5.36 1.56
N ALA A 17 -4.99 -4.44 0.60
CA ALA A 17 -3.99 -3.41 0.32
C ALA A 17 -2.56 -3.91 0.03
N GLY A 18 -2.40 -5.19 -0.33
CA GLY A 18 -1.09 -5.79 -0.55
C GLY A 18 -0.41 -6.28 0.73
N LYS A 19 -1.14 -6.39 1.84
CA LYS A 19 -0.62 -6.91 3.12
C LYS A 19 0.04 -8.29 2.99
N PHE A 20 -0.49 -9.14 2.10
CA PHE A 20 -0.01 -10.51 1.89
C PHE A 20 0.71 -10.71 0.56
N LEU A 21 1.13 -9.61 -0.10
CA LEU A 21 1.52 -9.61 -1.50
C LEU A 21 2.54 -10.70 -1.89
N PRO A 22 3.70 -10.87 -1.21
CA PRO A 22 4.63 -11.93 -1.59
C PRO A 22 4.08 -13.35 -1.43
N ASP A 23 3.24 -13.61 -0.42
CA ASP A 23 2.61 -14.92 -0.23
C ASP A 23 1.54 -15.18 -1.31
N GLU A 24 0.74 -14.18 -1.64
CA GLU A 24 -0.26 -14.25 -2.71
C GLU A 24 0.40 -14.57 -4.06
N LEU A 25 1.48 -13.87 -4.40
CA LEU A 25 2.24 -14.10 -5.64
C LEU A 25 2.88 -15.48 -5.68
N THR A 26 3.44 -15.95 -4.55
CA THR A 26 4.00 -17.31 -4.44
C THR A 26 2.94 -18.38 -4.73
N ARG A 27 1.67 -18.12 -4.41
CA ARG A 27 0.54 -19.04 -4.61
C ARG A 27 -0.13 -18.90 -5.98
N GLY A 28 0.43 -18.08 -6.87
CA GLY A 28 -0.04 -17.92 -8.24
C GLY A 28 -1.03 -16.78 -8.46
N ALA A 29 -1.12 -15.81 -7.55
CA ALA A 29 -1.76 -14.54 -7.87
C ALA A 29 -0.99 -13.82 -8.99
N ASN A 30 -1.71 -13.11 -9.85
CA ASN A 30 -1.15 -12.33 -10.95
C ASN A 30 -0.94 -10.86 -10.56
N GLY A 31 -1.38 -10.45 -9.38
CA GLY A 31 -1.33 -9.08 -8.92
C GLY A 31 -2.13 -8.90 -7.65
N CYS A 32 -2.31 -7.64 -7.26
CA CYS A 32 -3.05 -7.25 -6.07
C CYS A 32 -3.77 -5.92 -6.31
N MET A 33 -4.83 -5.66 -5.56
CA MET A 33 -5.42 -4.33 -5.41
C MET A 33 -4.79 -3.65 -4.17
N PRO A 34 -3.77 -2.79 -4.36
CA PRO A 34 -2.93 -2.27 -3.28
C PRO A 34 -3.56 -1.07 -2.55
N ALA A 35 -2.95 -0.70 -1.42
CA ALA A 35 -3.15 0.62 -0.80
C ALA A 35 -2.84 1.73 -1.82
N CYS A 36 -3.76 2.67 -2.01
CA CYS A 36 -3.61 3.69 -3.05
C CYS A 36 -2.60 4.78 -2.67
N GLU A 37 -2.39 5.02 -1.38
CA GLU A 37 -1.50 6.04 -0.83
C GLU A 37 0.00 5.72 -0.95
N ILE A 38 0.34 4.46 -1.24
CA ILE A 38 1.72 3.98 -1.50
C ILE A 38 1.77 3.04 -2.70
N ALA A 39 0.84 3.20 -3.65
CA ALA A 39 0.71 2.33 -4.81
C ALA A 39 1.97 2.34 -5.71
N ASP A 40 2.67 3.47 -5.79
CA ASP A 40 3.96 3.61 -6.48
C ASP A 40 5.03 2.66 -5.91
N LEU A 41 5.08 2.51 -4.58
CA LEU A 41 6.03 1.63 -3.91
C LEU A 41 5.62 0.16 -4.01
N LEU A 42 4.32 -0.13 -3.91
CA LEU A 42 3.81 -1.49 -4.09
C LEU A 42 3.93 -1.99 -5.54
N ALA A 43 3.87 -1.08 -6.52
CA ALA A 43 4.17 -1.40 -7.91
C ALA A 43 5.63 -1.85 -8.07
N LYS A 44 6.59 -1.19 -7.42
CA LYS A 44 8.00 -1.63 -7.44
C LYS A 44 8.21 -3.01 -6.83
N VAL A 45 7.48 -3.34 -5.76
CA VAL A 45 7.49 -4.70 -5.18
C VAL A 45 7.06 -5.73 -6.23
N MET A 46 5.99 -5.45 -6.97
CA MET A 46 5.51 -6.30 -8.08
C MET A 46 6.52 -6.40 -9.22
N GLU A 47 7.17 -5.29 -9.59
CA GLU A 47 8.18 -5.25 -10.65
C GLU A 47 9.41 -6.10 -10.28
N LEU A 48 9.92 -5.95 -9.06
CA LEU A 48 11.02 -6.77 -8.54
C LEU A 48 10.64 -8.26 -8.54
N TRP A 49 9.41 -8.57 -8.14
CA TRP A 49 8.90 -9.93 -8.15
C TRP A 49 8.86 -10.53 -9.56
N TRP A 50 8.30 -9.80 -10.53
CA TRP A 50 8.23 -10.25 -11.93
C TRP A 50 9.60 -10.31 -12.61
N ALA A 51 10.58 -9.53 -12.14
CA ALA A 51 11.97 -9.64 -12.56
C ALA A 51 12.70 -10.85 -11.97
N GLY A 52 12.06 -11.61 -11.07
CA GLY A 52 12.64 -12.78 -10.39
C GLY A 52 13.46 -12.42 -9.15
N ASP A 53 13.52 -11.16 -8.74
CA ASP A 53 14.18 -10.72 -7.51
C ASP A 53 13.22 -10.75 -6.32
N GLU A 54 12.81 -11.97 -5.95
CA GLU A 54 11.91 -12.19 -4.81
C GLU A 54 12.51 -11.69 -3.49
N SER A 55 13.84 -11.72 -3.35
CA SER A 55 14.51 -11.30 -2.12
C SER A 55 14.33 -9.80 -1.89
N SER A 56 14.63 -8.98 -2.90
CA SER A 56 14.43 -7.53 -2.82
C SER A 56 12.96 -7.17 -2.72
N ALA A 57 12.07 -7.87 -3.44
CA ALA A 57 10.63 -7.65 -3.35
C ALA A 57 10.12 -7.86 -1.91
N ARG A 58 10.52 -8.96 -1.26
CA ARG A 58 10.16 -9.26 0.15
C ARG A 58 10.77 -8.26 1.12
N ALA A 59 12.02 -7.86 0.93
CA ALA A 59 12.68 -6.86 1.76
C ALA A 59 11.96 -5.51 1.68
N MET A 60 11.62 -5.05 0.48
CA MET A 60 10.87 -3.80 0.28
C MET A 60 9.46 -3.91 0.87
N HIS A 61 8.73 -5.00 0.58
CA HIS A 61 7.39 -5.23 1.14
C HIS A 61 7.39 -5.19 2.69
N THR A 62 8.40 -5.80 3.32
CA THR A 62 8.56 -5.80 4.78
C THR A 62 8.67 -4.39 5.35
N ARG A 63 9.37 -3.48 4.65
CA ARG A 63 9.50 -2.07 5.04
C ARG A 63 8.20 -1.29 4.86
N LEU A 64 7.36 -1.66 3.90
CA LEU A 64 6.06 -1.02 3.65
C LEU A 64 4.95 -1.54 4.58
N LEU A 65 5.09 -2.76 5.11
CA LEU A 65 4.08 -3.45 5.89
C LEU A 65 3.57 -2.66 7.11
N PRO A 66 4.40 -1.90 7.87
CA PRO A 66 3.92 -1.05 8.95
C PRO A 66 2.87 -0.03 8.50
N LEU A 67 3.09 0.65 7.37
CA LEU A 67 2.13 1.61 6.80
C LEU A 67 0.84 0.91 6.37
N ILE A 68 0.95 -0.26 5.72
CA ILE A 68 -0.22 -1.06 5.30
C ILE A 68 -1.03 -1.55 6.52
N ASN A 69 -0.36 -1.81 7.65
CA ASN A 69 -1.05 -2.23 8.87
C ASN A 69 -1.83 -1.10 9.55
N LEU A 70 -1.40 0.15 9.38
CA LEU A 70 -2.09 1.34 9.88
C LEU A 70 -3.25 1.79 8.98
N GLU A 71 -3.42 1.16 7.81
CA GLU A 71 -4.38 1.59 6.81
C GLU A 71 -5.82 1.59 7.34
N THR A 72 -6.42 2.76 7.25
CA THR A 72 -7.83 3.06 7.52
C THR A 72 -8.26 4.15 6.54
N HIS A 73 -9.56 4.42 6.42
CA HIS A 73 -10.03 5.51 5.55
C HIS A 73 -9.44 6.89 5.93
N PRO A 74 -9.33 7.28 7.22
CA PRO A 74 -8.65 8.52 7.61
C PRO A 74 -7.15 8.53 7.29
N PHE A 75 -6.45 7.42 7.51
CA PHE A 75 -5.05 7.25 7.15
C PHE A 75 -4.82 7.50 5.66
N MET A 76 -5.57 6.80 4.80
CA MET A 76 -5.42 6.91 3.34
C MET A 76 -5.60 8.35 2.86
N ARG A 77 -6.65 9.05 3.32
CA ARG A 77 -6.86 10.46 2.93
C ARG A 77 -5.77 11.39 3.46
N TYR A 78 -5.29 11.17 4.68
CA TYR A 78 -4.20 11.95 5.26
C TYR A 78 -2.91 11.77 4.46
N MET A 79 -2.55 10.53 4.12
CA MET A 79 -1.39 10.21 3.29
C MET A 79 -1.50 10.83 1.89
N LEU A 80 -2.66 10.72 1.23
CA LEU A 80 -2.89 11.34 -0.08
C LEU A 80 -2.92 12.87 -0.02
N LYS A 81 -3.35 13.47 1.10
CA LYS A 81 -3.23 14.91 1.35
C LYS A 81 -1.76 15.32 1.49
N ARG A 82 -0.94 14.55 2.23
CA ARG A 82 0.50 14.78 2.35
C ARG A 82 1.23 14.61 1.03
N ARG A 83 0.81 13.69 0.16
CA ARG A 83 1.34 13.58 -1.22
C ARG A 83 0.83 14.67 -2.18
N GLY A 84 0.00 15.60 -1.72
CA GLY A 84 -0.55 16.68 -2.55
C GLY A 84 -1.65 16.25 -3.53
N VAL A 85 -2.13 15.00 -3.46
CA VAL A 85 -3.21 14.49 -4.32
C VAL A 85 -4.55 15.05 -3.89
N PHE A 86 -4.80 15.11 -2.59
CA PHE A 86 -6.03 15.69 -2.04
C PHE A 86 -5.85 17.12 -1.56
N THR A 87 -6.90 17.92 -1.71
CA THR A 87 -6.96 19.26 -1.12
C THR A 87 -7.65 19.25 0.25
N SER A 88 -8.41 18.21 0.59
CA SER A 88 -9.17 18.07 1.84
C SER A 88 -9.21 16.61 2.30
N THR A 89 -9.30 16.40 3.62
CA THR A 89 -9.49 15.07 4.25
C THR A 89 -10.92 14.82 4.72
N LEU A 90 -11.85 15.73 4.42
CA LEU A 90 -13.25 15.65 4.84
C LEU A 90 -14.00 14.47 4.18
N GLU A 91 -14.92 13.88 4.93
CA GLU A 91 -15.82 12.82 4.46
C GLU A 91 -17.26 13.33 4.29
N ARG A 92 -18.05 12.63 3.47
CA ARG A 92 -19.50 12.85 3.39
C ARG A 92 -20.18 12.27 4.63
N ALA A 93 -21.29 12.88 5.04
CA ALA A 93 -22.00 12.48 6.26
C ALA A 93 -22.51 11.01 6.19
N PRO A 94 -22.50 10.26 7.33
CA PRO A 94 -22.05 10.69 8.65
C PRO A 94 -20.51 10.71 8.74
N ALA A 95 -19.94 11.90 8.96
CA ALA A 95 -18.51 12.12 8.98
C ALA A 95 -17.98 11.99 10.42
N GLY A 96 -16.69 11.67 10.57
CA GLY A 96 -15.99 11.83 11.84
C GLY A 96 -16.13 10.67 12.83
N ALA A 97 -16.57 9.49 12.39
CA ALA A 97 -16.50 8.29 13.23
C ALA A 97 -15.05 7.85 13.52
N GLN A 98 -14.09 8.25 12.68
CA GLN A 98 -12.68 7.90 12.80
C GLN A 98 -11.82 9.09 12.36
N THR A 99 -11.05 9.65 13.28
CA THR A 99 -10.08 10.74 13.02
C THR A 99 -8.72 10.33 13.55
N LEU A 100 -7.66 10.60 12.81
CA LEU A 100 -6.29 10.40 13.29
C LEU A 100 -5.99 11.40 14.40
N ASP A 101 -5.49 10.90 15.53
CA ASP A 101 -5.02 11.73 16.61
C ASP A 101 -3.54 12.15 16.41
N ALA A 102 -2.98 12.88 17.37
CA ALA A 102 -1.59 13.33 17.28
C ALA A 102 -0.57 12.18 17.40
N ALA A 103 -0.91 11.07 18.08
CA ALA A 103 -0.05 9.90 18.19
C ALA A 103 -0.03 9.12 16.87
N ASP A 104 -1.19 8.93 16.25
CA ASP A 104 -1.31 8.29 14.93
C ASP A 104 -0.42 9.01 13.91
N LYS A 105 -0.53 10.33 13.82
CA LYS A 105 0.25 11.12 12.85
C LYS A 105 1.76 11.12 13.10
N ARG A 106 2.16 11.05 14.37
CA ARG A 106 3.58 10.87 14.73
C ARG A 106 4.09 9.52 14.25
N GLU A 107 3.35 8.45 14.51
CA GLU A 107 3.69 7.10 14.04
C GLU A 107 3.76 7.05 12.51
N ILE A 108 2.78 7.63 11.81
CA ILE A 108 2.79 7.73 10.35
C ILE A 108 4.06 8.44 9.86
N SER A 109 4.46 9.53 10.51
CA SER A 109 5.66 10.28 10.13
C SER A 109 6.94 9.47 10.34
N VAL A 110 7.04 8.70 11.43
CA VAL A 110 8.16 7.77 11.68
C VAL A 110 8.24 6.72 10.56
N GLN A 111 7.10 6.14 10.18
CA GLN A 111 7.07 5.12 9.13
C GLN A 111 7.37 5.68 7.73
N ILE A 112 6.96 6.92 7.43
CA ILE A 112 7.32 7.61 6.19
C ILE A 112 8.83 7.85 6.13
N GLU A 113 9.44 8.34 7.23
CA GLU A 113 10.89 8.57 7.29
C GLU A 113 11.68 7.27 7.09
N ALA A 114 11.19 6.17 7.67
CA ALA A 114 11.79 4.84 7.54
C ALA A 114 11.80 4.27 6.11
N ILE A 115 11.04 4.86 5.18
CA ILE A 115 10.99 4.46 3.76
C ILE A 115 11.42 5.57 2.80
N GLN A 116 11.97 6.68 3.31
CA GLN A 116 12.23 7.88 2.50
C GLN A 116 13.17 7.62 1.31
N ASP A 117 14.14 6.72 1.47
CA ASP A 117 15.07 6.28 0.43
C ASP A 117 14.41 5.49 -0.72
N LEU A 118 13.21 4.96 -0.51
CA LEU A 118 12.45 4.21 -1.53
C LEU A 118 11.58 5.13 -2.41
N ILE A 119 11.34 6.37 -1.96
CA ILE A 119 10.41 7.30 -2.58
C ILE A 119 11.10 8.06 -3.71
N GLU A 120 10.70 7.78 -4.95
CA GLU A 120 11.21 8.47 -6.15
C GLU A 120 10.20 9.50 -6.70
N PHE A 121 8.90 9.23 -6.54
CA PHE A 121 7.84 10.05 -7.11
C PHE A 121 6.82 10.44 -6.03
N TYR A 122 6.21 11.62 -6.19
CA TYR A 122 5.15 12.14 -5.31
C TYR A 122 5.53 12.10 -3.81
N PRO A 123 6.60 12.83 -3.41
CA PRO A 123 7.08 12.79 -2.02
C PRO A 123 6.01 13.28 -1.04
N PHE A 124 6.07 12.79 0.19
CA PHE A 124 5.22 13.27 1.26
C PHE A 124 5.67 14.68 1.69
N GLY A 125 4.78 15.64 1.57
CA GLY A 125 4.94 16.98 2.13
C GLY A 125 4.91 16.99 3.67
N PRO A 126 5.15 18.18 4.26
CA PRO A 126 5.02 18.38 5.70
C PRO A 126 3.59 18.10 6.17
N GLU A 127 3.43 17.91 7.49
CA GLU A 127 2.10 17.86 8.12
C GLU A 127 1.40 19.23 8.08
#